data_AF-A0A6L8QCT1-F1
#
_entry.id   AF-A0A6L8QCT1-F1
#
_cell.length_a   1.000
_cell.length_b   1.000
_cell.length_c   1.000
_cell.angle_alpha   90.00
_cell.angle_beta   90.00
_cell.angle_gamma   90.00
#
_symmetry.space_group_name_H-M   'P 1'
#
loop_
_entity.id
_entity.type
_entity.pdbx_description
1 polymer ?
#
loop_
_entity_poly.entity_id
_entity_poly.type
_entity_poly.pdbx_seq_one_letter_code
_entity_poly.pdbx_strand_id
1 'polypeptide(L)'
;MRPVITLTTDFGLDDPFVGIMKGVILNIVPDAQIVDITHEIEPQNITQAALILNAAYPWFPRKTVHVVVVDPGVGGNITNKEKSSGKSSEKKPGGPGPVIRRAMVVQSKFQTFVGPDNGVLTPVLFRESRAYEITNKKYIHRNVSNTFHGRDVFAPCAGWIASGVQHSKVGPRVLKPVRIDLPQPTLKGSTLHGEIIHIDHFGNLTTSFSS
;
A
#
# COMPACT_ATOMS: atom_id res chain seq x y z
N MET A 1 -1.22 -15.57 20.68
CA MET A 1 -0.32 -15.63 19.50
C MET A 1 0.13 -14.20 19.22
N ARG A 2 1.43 -14.00 19.02
CA ARG A 2 2.02 -12.70 18.74
C ARG A 2 1.54 -12.19 17.36
N PRO A 3 0.94 -10.99 17.24
CA PRO A 3 0.53 -10.47 15.94
C PRO A 3 1.73 -10.23 15.02
N VAL A 4 1.62 -10.61 13.75
CA VAL A 4 2.65 -10.34 12.74
C VAL A 4 2.15 -9.21 11.84
N ILE A 5 2.97 -8.17 11.69
CA ILE A 5 2.73 -7.05 10.79
C ILE A 5 3.91 -6.96 9.83
N THR A 6 3.65 -6.96 8.54
CA THR A 6 4.72 -6.78 7.53
C THR A 6 4.71 -5.38 6.96
N LEU A 7 5.87 -4.90 6.51
CA LEU A 7 6.02 -3.62 5.84
C LEU A 7 6.62 -3.78 4.43
N THR A 8 5.99 -3.18 3.43
CA THR A 8 6.51 -3.02 2.07
C THR A 8 6.38 -1.55 1.66
N THR A 9 7.48 -0.86 1.37
CA THR A 9 7.45 0.58 1.01
C THR A 9 8.48 0.95 -0.06
N ASP A 10 8.39 2.17 -0.59
CA ASP A 10 9.37 2.82 -1.46
C ASP A 10 10.19 3.92 -0.76
N PHE A 11 10.24 3.88 0.58
CA PHE A 11 10.90 4.90 1.40
C PHE A 11 12.42 4.76 1.52
N GLY A 12 12.99 3.62 1.11
CA GLY A 12 14.36 3.26 1.43
C GLY A 12 14.60 3.11 2.94
N LEU A 13 15.87 2.98 3.31
CA LEU A 13 16.32 2.86 4.70
C LEU A 13 17.21 4.02 5.16
N ASP A 14 17.51 4.98 4.29
CA ASP A 14 18.36 6.13 4.62
C ASP A 14 17.66 7.15 5.53
N ASP A 15 16.33 7.20 5.47
CA ASP A 15 15.49 8.14 6.22
C ASP A 15 14.71 7.45 7.37
N PRO A 16 14.28 8.19 8.41
CA PRO A 16 13.66 7.60 9.60
C PRO A 16 12.22 7.10 9.38
N PHE A 17 11.65 7.21 8.17
CA PHE A 17 10.23 6.97 7.91
C PHE A 17 9.78 5.56 8.33
N VAL A 18 10.53 4.54 7.96
CA VAL A 18 10.25 3.14 8.35
C VAL A 18 10.30 2.98 9.87
N GLY A 19 11.32 3.53 10.53
CA GLY A 19 11.46 3.50 11.98
C GLY A 19 10.29 4.17 12.70
N ILE A 20 9.81 5.31 12.19
CA ILE A 20 8.63 6.01 12.71
C ILE A 20 7.37 5.15 12.59
N MET A 21 7.13 4.52 11.44
CA MET A 21 5.98 3.61 11.27
C MET A 21 6.02 2.46 12.27
N LYS A 22 7.19 1.86 12.48
CA LYS A 22 7.39 0.80 13.48
C LYS A 22 7.06 1.31 14.89
N GLY A 23 7.56 2.48 15.26
CA GLY A 23 7.25 3.11 16.55
C GLY A 23 5.75 3.36 16.76
N VAL A 24 5.03 3.80 15.72
CA VAL A 24 3.57 3.98 15.78
C VAL A 24 2.86 2.65 16.01
N ILE A 25 3.25 1.60 15.28
CA ILE A 25 2.68 0.25 15.45
C ILE A 25 2.91 -0.27 16.86
N LEU A 26 4.15 -0.19 17.36
CA LEU A 26 4.53 -0.71 18.69
C LEU A 26 3.85 0.06 19.83
N ASN A 27 3.50 1.34 19.66
CA ASN A 27 2.70 2.07 20.64
C ASN A 27 1.25 1.55 20.77
N ILE A 28 0.71 0.92 19.72
CA ILE A 28 -0.67 0.39 19.71
C ILE A 28 -0.68 -1.10 20.08
N VAL A 29 0.30 -1.84 19.58
CA VAL A 29 0.44 -3.28 19.80
C VAL A 29 1.91 -3.59 20.14
N PRO A 30 2.32 -3.41 21.42
CA PRO A 30 3.72 -3.55 21.84
C PRO A 30 4.32 -4.92 21.55
N ASP A 31 3.49 -5.96 21.62
CA ASP A 31 3.89 -7.33 21.34
C ASP A 31 3.92 -7.65 19.84
N ALA A 32 3.67 -6.73 18.91
CA ALA A 32 3.74 -7.07 17.48
C ALA A 32 5.14 -7.56 17.07
N GLN A 33 5.19 -8.55 16.20
CA GLN A 33 6.38 -8.88 15.42
C GLN A 33 6.28 -8.12 14.10
N ILE A 34 7.18 -7.16 13.89
CA ILE A 34 7.25 -6.41 12.64
C ILE A 34 8.29 -7.06 11.74
N VAL A 35 7.90 -7.38 10.50
CA VAL A 35 8.77 -8.00 9.50
C VAL A 35 8.82 -7.10 8.27
N ASP A 36 9.99 -6.60 7.92
CA ASP A 36 10.16 -5.86 6.68
C ASP A 36 10.23 -6.85 5.52
N ILE A 37 9.34 -6.71 4.55
CA ILE A 37 9.44 -7.46 3.28
C ILE A 37 10.51 -6.77 2.42
N THR A 38 10.37 -5.46 2.22
CA THR A 38 11.39 -4.60 1.61
C THR A 38 10.98 -3.13 1.72
N HIS A 39 11.95 -2.24 1.72
CA HIS A 39 11.75 -0.79 1.60
C HIS A 39 12.37 -0.20 0.34
N GLU A 40 12.90 -1.08 -0.52
CA GLU A 40 13.67 -0.77 -1.74
C GLU A 40 12.79 -0.93 -3.00
N ILE A 41 11.47 -0.76 -2.87
CA ILE A 41 10.63 -0.60 -4.05
C ILE A 41 11.10 0.67 -4.77
N GLU A 42 11.27 0.60 -6.09
CA GLU A 42 11.58 1.78 -6.88
C GLU A 42 10.53 2.87 -6.62
N PRO A 43 10.93 4.15 -6.47
CA PRO A 43 10.01 5.21 -6.11
C PRO A 43 8.74 5.18 -6.96
N GLN A 44 7.59 5.05 -6.30
CA GLN A 44 6.25 5.06 -6.91
C GLN A 44 5.93 3.88 -7.83
N ASN A 45 6.75 2.81 -7.85
CA ASN A 45 6.54 1.64 -8.71
C ASN A 45 5.45 0.70 -8.13
N ILE A 46 4.19 1.04 -8.39
CA ILE A 46 3.00 0.31 -7.92
C ILE A 46 3.00 -1.15 -8.40
N THR A 47 3.42 -1.40 -9.64
CA THR A 47 3.44 -2.75 -10.24
C THR A 47 4.47 -3.63 -9.55
N GLN A 48 5.70 -3.14 -9.34
CA GLN A 48 6.74 -3.87 -8.60
C GLN A 48 6.28 -4.20 -7.19
N ALA A 49 5.69 -3.24 -6.47
CA ALA A 49 5.16 -3.46 -5.12
C ALA A 49 4.05 -4.52 -5.07
N ALA A 50 3.13 -4.49 -6.04
CA ALA A 50 2.08 -5.50 -6.17
C ALA A 50 2.67 -6.90 -6.41
N LEU A 51 3.67 -7.02 -7.28
CA LEU A 51 4.31 -8.30 -7.58
C LEU A 51 5.09 -8.87 -6.38
N ILE A 52 5.85 -8.03 -5.69
CA ILE A 52 6.57 -8.40 -4.46
C ILE A 52 5.59 -8.81 -3.37
N LEU A 53 4.50 -8.05 -3.17
CA LEU A 53 3.44 -8.43 -2.24
C LEU A 53 2.91 -9.83 -2.58
N ASN A 54 2.56 -10.08 -3.85
CA ASN A 54 2.00 -11.35 -4.31
C ASN A 54 2.94 -12.54 -4.06
N ALA A 55 4.24 -12.34 -4.27
CA ALA A 55 5.26 -13.37 -4.02
C ALA A 55 5.46 -13.65 -2.53
N ALA A 56 5.36 -12.62 -1.67
CA ALA A 56 5.69 -12.72 -0.26
C ALA A 56 4.53 -13.20 0.62
N TYR A 57 3.34 -12.60 0.49
CA TYR A 57 2.24 -12.80 1.46
C TYR A 57 1.79 -14.26 1.68
N PRO A 58 1.82 -15.18 0.68
CA PRO A 58 1.37 -16.56 0.89
C PRO A 58 2.19 -17.34 1.92
N TRP A 59 3.44 -16.94 2.16
CA TRP A 59 4.37 -17.59 3.09
C TRP A 59 4.20 -17.12 4.54
N PHE A 60 3.41 -16.08 4.77
CA PHE A 60 3.16 -15.56 6.11
C PHE A 60 2.03 -16.30 6.82
N PRO A 61 2.07 -16.40 8.16
CA PRO A 61 1.01 -17.02 8.95
C PRO A 61 -0.37 -16.41 8.68
N ARG A 62 -1.41 -17.20 8.92
CA ARG A 62 -2.78 -16.69 8.96
C ARG A 62 -2.88 -15.54 9.98
N LYS A 63 -3.74 -14.57 9.68
CA LYS A 63 -4.00 -13.33 10.43
C LYS A 63 -2.88 -12.28 10.39
N THR A 64 -1.84 -12.47 9.60
CA THR A 64 -0.84 -11.42 9.33
C THR A 64 -1.50 -10.18 8.71
N VAL A 65 -1.06 -9.00 9.13
CA VAL A 65 -1.44 -7.71 8.54
C VAL A 65 -0.28 -7.19 7.70
N HIS A 66 -0.48 -7.03 6.40
CA HIS A 66 0.53 -6.49 5.48
C HIS A 66 0.28 -5.03 5.24
N VAL A 67 1.26 -4.18 5.55
CA VAL A 67 1.21 -2.74 5.28
C VAL A 67 2.04 -2.46 4.03
N VAL A 68 1.39 -1.95 3.00
CA VAL A 68 2.01 -1.68 1.70
C VAL A 68 1.82 -0.20 1.39
N VAL A 69 2.90 0.58 1.43
CA VAL A 69 2.88 2.03 1.24
C VAL A 69 3.83 2.39 0.10
N VAL A 70 3.26 2.45 -1.10
CA VAL A 70 3.92 2.93 -2.32
C VAL A 70 2.90 3.83 -3.00
N ASP A 71 3.10 5.14 -2.91
CA ASP A 71 2.11 6.13 -3.31
C ASP A 71 2.75 7.36 -4.00
N PRO A 72 2.55 7.54 -5.32
CA PRO A 72 2.99 8.76 -6.03
C PRO A 72 2.29 10.04 -5.57
N GLY A 73 1.19 9.94 -4.80
CA GLY A 73 0.32 11.05 -4.45
C GLY A 73 0.70 11.86 -3.20
N VAL A 74 1.69 11.43 -2.41
CA VAL A 74 2.09 12.14 -1.19
C VAL A 74 3.20 13.17 -1.49
N GLY A 75 3.01 14.42 -1.03
CA GLY A 75 4.05 15.46 -1.13
C GLY A 75 4.14 16.24 -2.45
N GLY A 76 3.23 16.05 -3.41
CA GLY A 76 3.14 16.95 -4.58
C GLY A 76 2.73 18.37 -4.15
N ASN A 77 3.53 19.38 -4.53
CA ASN A 77 3.38 20.80 -4.17
C ASN A 77 1.92 21.25 -3.95
N ILE A 78 1.56 21.46 -2.69
CA ILE A 78 0.32 22.15 -2.30
C ILE A 78 0.56 23.63 -2.56
N THR A 79 0.32 24.09 -3.78
CA THR A 79 0.15 25.52 -4.01
C THR A 79 -1.25 25.89 -3.52
N ASN A 80 -1.29 26.61 -2.40
CA ASN A 80 -2.47 27.26 -1.86
C ASN A 80 -3.18 28.03 -2.98
N LYS A 81 -4.32 27.52 -3.46
CA LYS A 81 -5.30 28.34 -4.18
C LYS A 81 -6.21 29.00 -3.16
N GLU A 82 -5.70 30.06 -2.51
CA GLU A 82 -6.58 31.12 -2.03
C GLU A 82 -6.07 32.49 -2.51
N LYS A 83 -6.93 33.11 -3.32
CA LYS A 83 -7.17 34.55 -3.47
C LYS A 83 -5.97 35.47 -3.73
N SER A 84 -5.82 35.90 -4.99
CA SER A 84 -5.72 37.33 -5.32
C SER A 84 -5.76 37.54 -6.84
N SER A 85 -6.41 38.63 -7.21
CA SER A 85 -6.63 39.24 -8.52
C SER A 85 -5.46 39.22 -9.52
N GLY A 86 -5.82 38.97 -10.79
CA GLY A 86 -5.32 39.69 -11.97
C GLY A 86 -3.84 39.61 -12.32
N LYS A 87 -3.49 38.71 -13.25
CA LYS A 87 -2.81 39.02 -14.53
C LYS A 87 -2.42 37.73 -15.23
N SER A 88 -2.62 37.74 -16.55
CA SER A 88 -2.29 36.69 -17.51
C SER A 88 -0.79 36.40 -17.55
N SER A 89 -0.39 35.14 -17.35
CA SER A 89 0.90 34.59 -17.76
C SER A 89 0.76 33.08 -17.98
N GLU A 90 1.52 32.58 -18.95
CA GLU A 90 1.39 31.31 -19.68
C GLU A 90 1.10 30.06 -18.83
N LYS A 91 0.05 29.32 -19.22
CA LYS A 91 -0.22 27.96 -18.73
C LYS A 91 0.84 27.00 -19.29
N LYS A 92 1.83 26.63 -18.47
CA LYS A 92 2.44 25.30 -18.61
C LYS A 92 1.36 24.24 -18.32
N PRO A 93 1.33 23.08 -19.01
CA PRO A 93 0.36 22.04 -18.72
C PRO A 93 0.68 21.48 -17.33
N GLY A 94 -0.02 21.99 -16.32
CA GLY A 94 -0.01 21.43 -14.98
C GLY A 94 -0.58 20.03 -15.07
N GLY A 95 0.25 19.03 -14.80
CA GLY A 95 -0.22 17.68 -14.51
C GLY A 95 -1.30 17.72 -13.42
N PRO A 96 -2.17 16.71 -13.34
CA PRO A 96 -3.22 16.69 -12.34
C PRO A 96 -2.57 16.90 -10.96
N GLY A 97 -3.09 17.87 -10.19
CA GLY A 97 -2.69 18.07 -8.80
C GLY A 97 -2.81 16.77 -8.01
N PRO A 98 -2.21 16.68 -6.80
CA PRO A 98 -2.14 15.44 -6.04
C PRO A 98 -3.54 14.84 -5.89
N VAL A 99 -3.75 13.70 -6.56
CA VAL A 99 -4.97 12.91 -6.40
C VAL A 99 -4.82 12.22 -5.06
N ILE A 100 -5.46 12.75 -4.01
CA ILE A 100 -5.50 12.10 -2.71
C ILE A 100 -6.19 10.75 -2.91
N ARG A 101 -5.41 9.67 -2.84
CA ARG A 101 -5.92 8.30 -2.99
C ARG A 101 -6.53 7.87 -1.67
N ARG A 102 -7.65 7.15 -1.75
CA ARG A 102 -8.32 6.60 -0.57
C ARG A 102 -7.35 5.67 0.16
N ALA A 103 -7.25 5.77 1.47
CA ALA A 103 -6.58 4.77 2.28
C ALA A 103 -7.52 3.58 2.49
N MET A 104 -7.02 2.35 2.36
CA MET A 104 -7.86 1.15 2.30
C MET A 104 -7.31 0.00 3.12
N VAL A 105 -8.22 -0.79 3.69
CA VAL A 105 -7.97 -2.10 4.27
C VAL A 105 -8.68 -3.15 3.44
N VAL A 106 -7.98 -4.21 3.06
CA VAL A 106 -8.54 -5.38 2.40
C VAL A 106 -8.35 -6.59 3.30
N GLN A 107 -9.45 -7.20 3.72
CA GLN A 107 -9.46 -8.53 4.30
C GLN A 107 -9.59 -9.54 3.18
N SER A 108 -8.60 -10.41 3.01
CA SER A 108 -8.56 -11.35 1.90
C SER A 108 -7.97 -12.68 2.36
N LYS A 109 -8.65 -13.79 1.98
CA LYS A 109 -8.37 -15.13 2.50
C LYS A 109 -8.31 -15.11 4.03
N PHE A 110 -7.16 -15.43 4.63
CA PHE A 110 -6.92 -15.44 6.07
C PHE A 110 -6.01 -14.30 6.54
N GLN A 111 -5.73 -13.29 5.71
CA GLN A 111 -4.79 -12.22 6.01
C GLN A 111 -5.44 -10.85 5.76
N THR A 112 -4.78 -9.78 6.20
CA THR A 112 -5.25 -8.40 6.01
C THR A 112 -4.18 -7.58 5.31
N PHE A 113 -4.59 -6.64 4.48
CA PHE A 113 -3.72 -5.77 3.70
C PHE A 113 -4.15 -4.33 3.89
N VAL A 114 -3.21 -3.43 4.13
CA VAL A 114 -3.42 -2.01 4.44
C VAL A 114 -2.56 -1.19 3.50
N GLY A 115 -3.15 -0.25 2.77
CA GLY A 115 -2.41 0.56 1.79
C GLY A 115 -3.28 1.52 1.00
N PRO A 116 -2.69 2.28 0.07
CA PRO A 116 -3.42 3.19 -0.79
C PRO A 116 -4.27 2.44 -1.83
N ASP A 117 -5.43 3.00 -2.17
CA ASP A 117 -6.30 2.54 -3.24
C ASP A 117 -5.85 3.10 -4.59
N ASN A 118 -4.65 2.67 -5.01
CA ASN A 118 -4.01 3.05 -6.27
C ASN A 118 -3.71 1.85 -7.18
N GLY A 119 -4.12 0.64 -6.76
CA GLY A 119 -3.87 -0.60 -7.48
C GLY A 119 -2.76 -1.46 -6.86
N VAL A 120 -1.99 -0.99 -5.88
CA VAL A 120 -0.92 -1.80 -5.26
C VAL A 120 -1.45 -3.08 -4.60
N LEU A 121 -2.69 -3.05 -4.13
CA LEU A 121 -3.37 -4.20 -3.50
C LEU A 121 -4.11 -5.11 -4.52
N THR A 122 -3.91 -4.91 -5.83
CA THR A 122 -4.54 -5.75 -6.88
C THR A 122 -4.41 -7.26 -6.64
N PRO A 123 -3.22 -7.82 -6.28
CA PRO A 123 -3.03 -9.26 -6.15
C PRO A 123 -3.88 -9.94 -5.07
N VAL A 124 -4.41 -9.15 -4.12
CA VAL A 124 -5.14 -9.66 -2.96
C VAL A 124 -6.64 -9.36 -3.05
N LEU A 125 -7.10 -8.72 -4.12
CA LEU A 125 -8.50 -8.40 -4.34
C LEU A 125 -9.22 -9.56 -5.06
N PHE A 126 -9.50 -10.64 -4.35
CA PHE A 126 -10.35 -11.75 -4.85
C PHE A 126 -11.84 -11.42 -4.75
N ARG A 127 -12.70 -12.27 -5.33
CA ARG A 127 -14.17 -12.06 -5.36
C ARG A 127 -14.78 -12.01 -3.95
N GLU A 128 -14.27 -12.83 -3.04
CA GLU A 128 -14.67 -12.93 -1.64
C GLU A 128 -13.99 -11.89 -0.73
N SER A 129 -13.08 -11.08 -1.28
CA SER A 129 -12.31 -10.13 -0.50
C SER A 129 -13.17 -8.98 0.00
N ARG A 130 -12.72 -8.42 1.13
CA ARG A 130 -13.44 -7.41 1.86
C ARG A 130 -12.65 -6.13 2.05
N ALA A 131 -12.93 -5.13 1.21
CA ALA A 131 -12.31 -3.81 1.27
C ALA A 131 -13.12 -2.76 2.07
N TYR A 132 -12.44 -1.93 2.85
CA TYR A 132 -12.98 -0.82 3.64
C TYR A 132 -12.07 0.39 3.54
N GLU A 133 -12.65 1.58 3.47
CA GLU A 133 -11.91 2.84 3.49
C GLU A 133 -11.49 3.18 4.92
N ILE A 134 -10.29 3.71 5.10
CA ILE A 134 -9.77 4.12 6.40
C ILE A 134 -10.13 5.58 6.64
N THR A 135 -11.25 5.81 7.32
CA THR A 135 -11.76 7.18 7.60
C THR A 135 -12.02 7.43 9.08
N ASN A 136 -12.11 6.37 9.89
CA ASN A 136 -12.42 6.49 11.30
C ASN A 136 -11.22 7.03 12.10
N LYS A 137 -11.35 8.28 12.58
CA LYS A 137 -10.35 9.00 13.39
C LYS A 137 -9.90 8.30 14.66
N LYS A 138 -10.64 7.30 15.16
CA LYS A 138 -10.21 6.48 16.31
C LYS A 138 -9.02 5.58 15.98
N TYR A 139 -8.86 5.19 14.72
CA TYR A 139 -7.88 4.19 14.28
C TYR A 139 -6.77 4.78 13.41
N ILE A 140 -6.65 6.10 13.37
CA ILE A 140 -5.61 6.86 12.70
C ILE A 140 -5.07 7.95 13.63
N HIS A 141 -3.96 8.57 13.27
CA HIS A 141 -3.41 9.68 14.05
C HIS A 141 -4.37 10.88 14.06
N ARG A 142 -4.42 11.61 15.18
CA ARG A 142 -5.33 12.77 15.34
C ARG A 142 -5.10 13.85 14.29
N ASN A 143 -3.83 14.07 13.95
CA ASN A 143 -3.38 15.04 12.96
C ASN A 143 -2.80 14.27 11.78
N VAL A 144 -3.56 14.16 10.70
CA VAL A 144 -3.10 13.54 9.45
C VAL A 144 -2.36 14.60 8.64
N SER A 145 -1.07 14.36 8.39
CA SER A 145 -0.25 15.19 7.51
C SER A 145 -0.50 14.86 6.05
N ASN A 146 -0.24 15.83 5.17
CA ASN A 146 -0.40 15.64 3.73
C ASN A 146 0.75 14.84 3.08
N THR A 147 1.84 14.63 3.81
CA THR A 147 3.10 14.12 3.26
C THR A 147 3.49 12.75 3.81
N PHE A 148 2.92 12.31 4.95
CA PHE A 148 3.33 11.06 5.56
C PHE A 148 2.17 10.19 6.09
N HIS A 149 1.32 9.74 5.17
CA HIS A 149 0.22 8.82 5.47
C HIS A 149 0.69 7.45 6.02
N GLY A 150 1.93 7.05 5.75
CA GLY A 150 2.56 5.87 6.37
C GLY A 150 2.46 5.92 7.90
N ARG A 151 2.91 7.03 8.51
CA ARG A 151 2.81 7.29 9.96
C ARG A 151 1.37 7.55 10.41
N ASP A 152 0.63 8.35 9.66
CA ASP A 152 -0.61 8.94 10.17
C ASP A 152 -1.84 8.06 9.96
N VAL A 153 -1.84 7.19 8.95
CA VAL A 153 -3.03 6.44 8.51
C VAL A 153 -2.75 4.93 8.50
N PHE A 154 -1.73 4.50 7.76
CA PHE A 154 -1.51 3.07 7.49
C PHE A 154 -0.95 2.32 8.70
N ALA A 155 0.14 2.80 9.30
CA ALA A 155 0.74 2.20 10.50
C ALA A 155 -0.25 2.09 11.68
N PRO A 156 -0.99 3.15 12.07
CA PRO A 156 -1.91 3.04 13.21
C PRO A 156 -3.09 2.12 12.90
N CYS A 157 -3.65 2.18 11.68
CA CYS A 157 -4.73 1.30 11.28
C CYS A 157 -4.31 -0.17 11.34
N ALA A 158 -3.11 -0.50 10.85
CA ALA A 158 -2.56 -1.84 10.91
C ALA A 158 -2.37 -2.32 12.36
N GLY A 159 -1.84 -1.46 13.25
CA GLY A 159 -1.70 -1.77 14.67
C GLY A 159 -3.05 -2.09 15.34
N TRP A 160 -4.09 -1.30 15.06
CA TRP A 160 -5.43 -1.55 15.61
C TRP A 160 -6.08 -2.83 15.08
N ILE A 161 -5.91 -3.14 13.79
CA ILE A 161 -6.41 -4.40 13.24
C ILE A 161 -5.67 -5.58 13.85
N ALA A 162 -4.35 -5.48 13.98
CA ALA A 162 -3.54 -6.52 14.61
C ALA A 162 -3.89 -6.74 16.09
N SER A 163 -4.38 -5.71 16.79
CA SER A 163 -4.91 -5.82 18.16
C SER A 163 -6.35 -6.34 18.26
N GLY A 164 -7.00 -6.61 17.12
CA GLY A 164 -8.31 -7.27 17.04
C GLY A 164 -9.49 -6.37 16.65
N VAL A 165 -9.25 -5.11 16.25
CA VAL A 165 -10.32 -4.25 15.72
C VAL A 165 -10.88 -4.85 14.43
N GLN A 166 -12.21 -4.93 14.35
CA GLN A 166 -12.90 -5.44 13.17
C GLN A 166 -12.70 -4.50 11.98
N HIS A 167 -12.45 -5.06 10.79
CA HIS A 167 -12.22 -4.31 9.55
C HIS A 167 -13.34 -3.31 9.24
N SER A 168 -14.60 -3.66 9.49
CA SER A 168 -15.75 -2.77 9.26
C SER A 168 -15.79 -1.54 10.17
N LYS A 169 -14.99 -1.49 11.25
CA LYS A 169 -14.92 -0.34 12.15
C LYS A 169 -14.00 0.76 11.64
N VAL A 170 -13.11 0.47 10.68
CA VAL A 170 -12.14 1.47 10.17
C VAL A 170 -12.78 2.48 9.22
N GLY A 171 -13.94 2.13 8.63
CA GLY A 171 -14.73 3.02 7.79
C GLY A 171 -15.66 2.27 6.82
N PRO A 172 -16.24 2.98 5.83
CA PRO A 172 -17.24 2.44 4.93
C PRO A 172 -16.68 1.39 3.98
N ARG A 173 -17.57 0.59 3.39
CA ARG A 173 -17.24 -0.46 2.43
C ARG A 173 -16.75 0.12 1.10
N VAL A 174 -15.63 -0.39 0.59
CA VAL A 174 -15.18 -0.07 -0.79
C VAL A 174 -15.68 -1.15 -1.74
N LEU A 175 -16.57 -0.78 -2.67
CA LEU A 175 -17.17 -1.71 -3.63
C LEU A 175 -16.37 -1.83 -4.94
N LYS A 176 -15.66 -0.76 -5.31
CA LYS A 176 -14.88 -0.66 -6.54
C LYS A 176 -13.47 -0.16 -6.21
N PRO A 177 -12.61 -1.03 -5.64
CA PRO A 177 -11.20 -0.71 -5.44
C PRO A 177 -10.49 -0.60 -6.80
N VAL A 178 -9.47 0.24 -6.86
CA VAL A 178 -8.62 0.40 -8.04
C VAL A 178 -7.85 -0.89 -8.29
N ARG A 179 -7.78 -1.30 -9.55
CA ARG A 179 -6.97 -2.43 -10.02
C ARG A 179 -6.06 -1.95 -11.13
N ILE A 180 -4.88 -2.54 -11.21
CA ILE A 180 -3.97 -2.40 -12.35
C ILE A 180 -3.90 -3.71 -13.12
N ASP A 181 -3.53 -3.61 -14.39
CA ASP A 181 -3.21 -4.79 -15.17
C ASP A 181 -1.84 -5.30 -14.71
N LEU A 182 -1.85 -6.47 -14.09
CA LEU A 182 -0.63 -7.19 -13.75
C LEU A 182 -0.25 -8.08 -14.93
N PRO A 183 1.04 -8.24 -15.25
CA PRO A 183 1.48 -9.16 -16.29
C PRO A 183 0.92 -10.55 -16.02
N GLN A 184 0.12 -11.06 -16.96
CA GLN A 184 -0.44 -12.41 -16.93
C GLN A 184 0.12 -13.20 -18.10
N PRO A 185 0.41 -14.49 -17.91
CA PRO A 185 0.88 -15.31 -18.99
C PRO A 185 -0.28 -15.57 -19.97
N THR A 186 0.02 -15.55 -21.27
CA THR A 186 -0.95 -15.79 -22.34
C THR A 186 -0.59 -17.05 -23.10
N LEU A 187 -1.58 -17.91 -23.34
CA LEU A 187 -1.40 -19.11 -24.17
C LEU A 187 -1.68 -18.75 -25.64
N LYS A 188 -0.69 -18.96 -26.51
CA LYS A 188 -0.83 -18.83 -27.97
C LYS A 188 -0.52 -20.18 -28.61
N GLY A 189 -1.58 -20.89 -29.02
CA GLY A 189 -1.46 -22.27 -29.50
C GLY A 189 -0.97 -23.18 -28.39
N SER A 190 0.21 -23.78 -28.56
CA SER A 190 0.90 -24.61 -27.55
C SER A 190 1.98 -23.88 -26.77
N THR A 191 2.19 -22.58 -27.01
CA THR A 191 3.26 -21.79 -26.39
C THR A 191 2.71 -20.84 -25.34
N LEU A 192 3.27 -20.87 -24.13
CA LEU A 192 2.95 -19.94 -23.05
C LEU A 192 3.91 -18.73 -23.12
N HIS A 193 3.35 -17.53 -23.32
CA HIS A 193 4.09 -16.28 -23.33
C HIS A 193 3.91 -15.57 -21.99
N GLY A 194 4.99 -15.10 -21.41
CA GLY A 194 4.98 -14.35 -20.15
C GLY A 194 6.06 -13.28 -20.16
N GLU A 195 6.10 -12.49 -19.10
CA GLU A 195 7.02 -11.38 -18.95
C GLU A 195 7.92 -11.60 -17.73
N ILE A 196 9.12 -11.02 -17.74
CA ILE A 196 9.94 -10.92 -16.54
C ILE A 196 9.28 -9.85 -15.65
N ILE A 197 8.81 -10.28 -14.49
CA ILE A 197 8.09 -9.40 -13.54
C ILE A 197 9.04 -8.77 -12.51
N HIS A 198 10.18 -9.40 -12.24
CA HIS A 198 11.16 -8.89 -11.30
C HIS A 198 12.53 -9.51 -11.58
N ILE A 199 13.57 -8.70 -11.41
CA ILE A 199 14.97 -9.14 -11.36
C ILE A 199 15.45 -8.91 -9.94
N ASP A 200 15.82 -9.99 -9.24
CA ASP A 200 16.32 -9.86 -7.87
C ASP A 200 17.77 -9.35 -7.83
N HIS A 201 18.27 -9.07 -6.64
CA HIS A 201 19.64 -8.58 -6.44
C HIS A 201 20.73 -9.56 -6.91
N PHE A 202 20.42 -10.86 -7.00
CA PHE A 202 21.34 -11.88 -7.50
C PHE A 202 21.27 -12.04 -9.02
N GLY A 203 20.36 -11.32 -9.70
CA GLY A 203 20.13 -11.40 -11.14
C GLY A 203 19.14 -12.50 -11.55
N ASN A 204 18.41 -13.12 -10.61
CA ASN A 204 17.39 -14.09 -10.95
C ASN A 204 16.15 -13.41 -11.52
N LEU A 205 15.53 -14.06 -12.50
CA LEU A 205 14.34 -13.56 -13.18
C LEU A 205 13.09 -14.26 -12.63
N THR A 206 12.21 -13.50 -12.00
CA THR A 206 10.86 -13.96 -11.70
C THR A 206 9.97 -13.67 -12.91
N THR A 207 9.17 -14.64 -13.34
CA THR A 207 8.28 -14.52 -14.50
C THR A 207 6.82 -14.39 -14.09
N SER A 208 5.96 -13.96 -15.02
CA SER A 208 4.51 -13.91 -14.80
C SER A 208 3.84 -15.30 -14.75
N PHE A 209 4.58 -16.39 -14.93
CA PHE A 209 4.02 -17.74 -14.89
C PHE A 209 3.66 -18.14 -13.45
N SER A 210 2.43 -18.60 -13.23
CA SER A 210 2.03 -19.28 -12.00
C SER A 210 2.23 -20.78 -12.13
N SER A 211 2.69 -21.44 -11.07
CA SER A 211 2.76 -22.91 -10.96
C SER A 211 1.41 -23.55 -10.71
#